data_AF-A0A1Q3DYB7-F1
#
_entry.id   AF-A0A1Q3DYB7-F1
#
_cell.length_a   1.000
_cell.length_b   1.000
_cell.length_c   1.000
_cell.angle_alpha   90.00
_cell.angle_beta   90.00
_cell.angle_gamma   90.00
#
_symmetry.space_group_name_H-M   'P 1'
#
loop_
_entity.id
_entity.type
_entity.pdbx_description
1 polymer ?
#
loop_
_entity_poly.entity_id
_entity_poly.type
_entity_poly.pdbx_seq_one_letter_code
_entity_poly.pdbx_strand_id
1 'polypeptide(L)'
;MSACLRFTRRVWQSFITTKGHDAQCFPNLVVHRAVPGEVNATLKIENYNLNRVGTVHGGLILSMTDTLGSLAVASRGYWMTGVSTDIGTSFVRPAGRPGDVLHVKAVLTALGKSLAYTRVDFTNPAGELVAYGYHTKYVGKSSTHQKNVKLSEDGEQSPTKRQKTTKRTINASSTIRTELLGVSKNSPQNFLSTPRSIEFARISNAMSDQTPPDHGYENSSS
;
A
#
# COMPACT_ATOMS: atom_id res chain seq x y z
N MET A 1 3.70 19.82 9.07
CA MET A 1 3.78 18.38 8.73
C MET A 1 4.90 18.19 7.70
N SER A 2 5.96 17.44 8.02
CA SER A 2 7.14 17.22 7.15
C SER A 2 6.77 16.61 5.79
N ALA A 3 7.56 16.85 4.73
CA ALA A 3 7.32 16.29 3.40
C ALA A 3 7.28 14.75 3.42
N CYS A 4 8.15 14.12 4.19
CA CYS A 4 8.19 12.68 4.39
C CYS A 4 6.88 12.17 4.99
N LEU A 5 6.39 12.76 6.10
CA LEU A 5 5.13 12.35 6.72
C LEU A 5 3.94 12.52 5.76
N ARG A 6 3.88 13.62 5.00
CA ARG A 6 2.84 13.81 3.97
C ARG A 6 2.88 12.69 2.92
N PHE A 7 4.07 12.35 2.44
CA PHE A 7 4.23 11.32 1.42
C PHE A 7 3.88 9.92 1.95
N THR A 8 4.42 9.53 3.11
CA THR A 8 4.14 8.23 3.73
C THR A 8 2.65 8.04 4.02
N ARG A 9 1.95 9.08 4.52
CA ARG A 9 0.48 9.02 4.72
C ARG A 9 -0.29 8.85 3.41
N ARG A 10 0.17 9.44 2.31
CA ARG A 10 -0.45 9.23 0.98
C ARG A 10 -0.26 7.81 0.47
N VAL A 11 0.90 7.20 0.72
CA VAL A 11 1.14 5.79 0.39
C VAL A 11 0.25 4.89 1.24
N TRP A 12 0.18 5.13 2.56
CA TRP A 12 -0.77 4.42 3.44
C TRP A 12 -2.21 4.55 2.96
N GLN A 13 -2.66 5.75 2.61
CA GLN A 13 -4.00 5.98 2.07
C GLN A 13 -4.26 5.13 0.82
N SER A 14 -3.25 4.92 -0.02
CA SER A 14 -3.39 4.08 -1.22
C SER A 14 -3.59 2.59 -0.90
N PHE A 15 -3.05 2.10 0.22
CA PHE A 15 -3.24 0.71 0.66
C PHE A 15 -4.69 0.48 1.12
N ILE A 16 -5.28 1.45 1.84
CA ILE A 16 -6.64 1.31 2.37
C ILE A 16 -7.74 1.64 1.36
N THR A 17 -7.43 2.38 0.29
CA THR A 17 -8.43 2.81 -0.72
C THR A 17 -9.14 1.64 -1.39
N THR A 18 -8.44 0.52 -1.58
CA THR A 18 -8.99 -0.68 -2.22
C THR A 18 -9.87 -1.52 -1.29
N LYS A 19 -9.98 -1.15 -0.01
CA LYS A 19 -10.74 -1.88 1.02
C LYS A 19 -10.37 -3.37 1.16
N GLY A 20 -9.13 -3.72 0.80
CA GLY A 20 -8.58 -5.07 0.94
C GLY A 20 -8.12 -5.39 2.37
N HIS A 21 -7.18 -6.34 2.50
CA HIS A 21 -6.67 -6.88 3.77
C HIS A 21 -6.36 -5.81 4.83
N ASP A 22 -5.50 -4.84 4.50
CA ASP A 22 -5.07 -3.80 5.43
C ASP A 22 -6.24 -2.97 5.99
N ALA A 23 -7.23 -2.66 5.14
CA ALA A 23 -8.40 -1.88 5.53
C ALA A 23 -9.37 -2.69 6.41
N GLN A 24 -9.38 -4.02 6.31
CA GLN A 24 -10.19 -4.88 7.15
C GLN A 24 -9.52 -5.15 8.50
N CYS A 25 -8.21 -5.36 8.51
CA CYS A 25 -7.49 -5.75 9.72
C CYS A 25 -7.14 -4.57 10.63
N PHE A 26 -6.79 -3.39 10.10
CA PHE A 26 -6.35 -2.25 10.91
C PHE A 26 -6.71 -0.90 10.25
N PRO A 27 -8.01 -0.63 9.99
CA PRO A 27 -8.47 0.61 9.36
C PRO A 27 -8.15 1.87 10.18
N ASN A 28 -7.98 1.72 11.49
CA ASN A 28 -7.69 2.78 12.46
C ASN A 28 -6.19 2.92 12.77
N LEU A 29 -5.29 2.35 11.96
CA LEU A 29 -3.87 2.62 12.05
C LEU A 29 -3.57 4.09 11.77
N VAL A 30 -2.86 4.75 12.68
CA VAL A 30 -2.48 6.17 12.55
C VAL A 30 -0.97 6.29 12.46
N VAL A 31 -0.47 6.80 11.33
CA VAL A 31 0.95 7.17 11.15
C VAL A 31 1.18 8.55 11.75
N HIS A 32 1.96 8.66 12.82
CA HIS A 32 2.19 9.91 13.55
C HIS A 32 3.39 10.68 13.06
N ARG A 33 4.49 9.98 12.79
CA ARG A 33 5.76 10.55 12.36
C ARG A 33 6.37 9.68 11.28
N ALA A 34 6.98 10.33 10.29
CA ALA A 34 7.85 9.68 9.33
C ALA A 34 9.03 10.60 9.03
N VAL A 35 10.22 10.02 9.08
CA VAL A 35 11.46 10.60 8.58
C VAL A 35 12.10 9.57 7.63
N PRO A 36 13.05 9.95 6.77
CA PRO A 36 13.57 9.03 5.76
C PRO A 36 14.19 7.77 6.38
N GLY A 37 13.50 6.64 6.27
CA GLY A 37 13.90 5.34 6.83
C GLY A 37 13.24 4.96 8.16
N GLU A 38 12.39 5.81 8.76
CA GLU A 38 11.73 5.50 10.04
C GLU A 38 10.28 6.00 10.06
N VAL A 39 9.37 5.16 10.56
CA VAL A 39 7.94 5.46 10.70
C VAL A 39 7.45 5.06 12.09
N ASN A 40 6.77 5.98 12.77
CA ASN A 40 6.11 5.71 14.04
C ASN A 40 4.59 5.79 13.86
N ALA A 41 3.89 4.78 14.36
CA ALA A 41 2.45 4.66 14.24
C ALA A 41 1.82 4.10 15.52
N THR A 42 0.50 4.17 15.60
CA THR A 42 -0.28 3.49 16.63
C THR A 42 -1.49 2.79 16.03
N LEU A 43 -1.93 1.72 16.70
CA LEU A 43 -3.20 1.06 16.45
C LEU A 43 -3.97 0.97 17.76
N LYS A 44 -5.19 1.50 17.79
CA LYS A 44 -6.11 1.21 18.91
C LYS A 44 -6.66 -0.20 18.71
N ILE A 45 -6.46 -1.05 19.71
CA ILE A 45 -6.88 -2.45 19.64
C ILE A 45 -8.40 -2.52 19.79
N GLU A 46 -9.05 -3.18 18.84
CA GLU A 46 -10.49 -3.41 18.83
C GLU A 46 -10.81 -4.91 18.89
N ASN A 47 -12.08 -5.28 19.10
CA ASN A 47 -12.49 -6.68 19.25
C ASN A 47 -12.14 -7.55 18.02
N TYR A 48 -12.19 -6.99 16.81
CA TYR A 48 -11.84 -7.69 15.58
C TYR A 48 -10.32 -7.92 15.40
N ASN A 49 -9.50 -7.41 16.31
CA ASN A 49 -8.05 -7.62 16.31
C ASN A 49 -7.60 -8.81 17.15
N LEU A 50 -8.52 -9.49 17.85
CA LEU A 50 -8.18 -10.46 18.88
C LEU A 50 -8.09 -11.89 18.33
N ASN A 51 -7.41 -12.74 19.11
CA ASN A 51 -7.43 -14.19 18.99
C ASN A 51 -8.48 -14.81 19.95
N ARG A 52 -8.56 -16.15 19.92
CA ARG A 52 -9.48 -16.94 20.77
C ARG A 52 -9.27 -16.77 22.29
N VAL A 53 -8.11 -16.26 22.73
CA VAL A 53 -7.82 -16.04 24.16
C VAL A 53 -7.99 -14.57 24.58
N GLY A 54 -8.54 -13.72 23.70
CA GLY A 54 -8.92 -12.34 24.03
C GLY A 54 -7.76 -11.34 24.01
N THR A 55 -6.63 -11.66 23.39
CA THR A 55 -5.51 -10.73 23.17
C THR A 55 -5.30 -10.51 21.68
N VAL A 56 -4.50 -9.51 21.30
CA VAL A 56 -4.14 -9.26 19.89
C VAL A 56 -3.70 -10.55 19.17
N HIS A 57 -4.26 -10.77 17.97
CA HIS A 57 -3.97 -11.90 17.13
C HIS A 57 -2.55 -11.82 16.54
N GLY A 58 -1.78 -12.92 16.57
CA GLY A 58 -0.41 -12.92 16.03
C GLY A 58 -0.35 -12.57 14.54
N GLY A 59 -1.34 -13.03 13.77
CA GLY A 59 -1.53 -12.66 12.36
C GLY A 59 -1.78 -11.17 12.11
N LEU A 60 -2.35 -10.43 13.09
CA LEU A 60 -2.46 -8.97 13.01
C LEU A 60 -1.07 -8.35 13.05
N ILE A 61 -0.25 -8.74 14.03
CA ILE A 61 1.12 -8.23 14.17
C ILE A 61 1.94 -8.54 12.92
N LEU A 62 1.87 -9.77 12.39
CA LEU A 62 2.58 -10.13 11.16
C LEU A 62 2.12 -9.30 9.95
N SER A 63 0.81 -9.06 9.82
CA SER A 63 0.27 -8.18 8.77
C SER A 63 0.77 -6.74 8.94
N MET A 64 0.77 -6.22 10.18
CA MET A 64 1.32 -4.91 10.48
C MET A 64 2.82 -4.84 10.22
N THR A 65 3.59 -5.91 10.45
CA THR A 65 5.02 -5.98 10.10
C THR A 65 5.22 -5.76 8.59
N ASP A 66 4.41 -6.39 7.73
CA ASP A 66 4.45 -6.18 6.27
C ASP A 66 4.12 -4.73 5.91
N THR A 67 2.96 -4.23 6.37
CA THR A 67 2.49 -2.89 6.03
C THR A 67 3.45 -1.82 6.52
N LEU A 68 3.91 -1.90 7.77
CA LEU A 68 4.78 -0.88 8.37
C LEU A 68 6.21 -0.98 7.83
N GLY A 69 6.71 -2.17 7.53
CA GLY A 69 7.95 -2.36 6.77
C GLY A 69 7.86 -1.71 5.39
N SER A 70 6.74 -1.90 4.69
CA SER A 70 6.45 -1.20 3.44
C SER A 70 6.45 0.32 3.60
N LEU A 71 5.84 0.86 4.66
CA LEU A 71 5.84 2.29 4.94
C LEU A 71 7.23 2.83 5.31
N ALA A 72 8.10 2.02 5.94
CA ALA A 72 9.50 2.38 6.16
C ALA A 72 10.25 2.53 4.83
N VAL A 73 10.03 1.65 3.85
CA VAL A 73 10.53 1.84 2.47
C VAL A 73 9.94 3.10 1.84
N ALA A 74 8.63 3.32 2.00
CA ALA A 74 7.94 4.48 1.45
C ALA A 74 8.49 5.81 1.99
N SER A 75 8.92 5.84 3.26
CA SER A 75 9.53 7.02 3.89
C SER A 75 10.82 7.49 3.19
N ARG A 76 11.46 6.65 2.35
CA ARG A 76 12.57 7.05 1.46
C ARG A 76 12.12 7.58 0.10
N GLY A 77 10.82 7.88 -0.06
CA GLY A 77 10.26 8.44 -1.29
C GLY A 77 9.78 7.43 -2.34
N TYR A 78 9.62 6.16 -1.94
CA TYR A 78 9.16 5.09 -2.83
C TYR A 78 7.63 4.96 -2.77
N TRP A 79 6.95 5.16 -3.90
CA TRP A 79 5.50 4.99 -3.97
C TRP A 79 5.09 3.52 -4.01
N MET A 80 5.76 2.73 -4.86
CA MET A 80 5.68 1.28 -4.83
C MET A 80 6.79 0.77 -3.92
N THR A 81 6.45 -0.04 -2.92
CA THR A 81 7.38 -0.44 -1.85
C THR A 81 7.99 -1.83 -2.10
N GLY A 82 7.75 -2.40 -3.28
CA GLY A 82 8.19 -3.74 -3.65
C GLY A 82 7.23 -4.84 -3.18
N VAL A 83 7.64 -6.08 -3.40
CA VAL A 83 6.90 -7.28 -3.00
C VAL A 83 7.66 -8.04 -1.93
N SER A 84 6.94 -8.68 -1.01
CA SER A 84 7.51 -9.47 0.09
C SER A 84 8.30 -10.66 -0.45
N THR A 85 9.51 -10.88 0.04
CA THR A 85 10.32 -12.08 -0.26
C THR A 85 10.49 -12.97 0.96
N ASP A 86 10.55 -12.38 2.16
CA ASP A 86 10.67 -13.09 3.43
C ASP A 86 10.14 -12.21 4.56
N ILE A 87 9.42 -12.78 5.52
CA ILE A 87 8.82 -12.05 6.65
C ILE A 87 8.76 -12.95 7.88
N GLY A 88 9.05 -12.38 9.04
CA GLY A 88 8.94 -13.08 10.32
C GLY A 88 8.62 -12.14 11.48
N THR A 89 8.02 -12.69 12.52
CA THR A 89 7.70 -12.00 13.78
C THR A 89 8.00 -12.90 14.95
N SER A 90 8.64 -12.35 15.98
CA SER A 90 8.79 -12.96 17.30
C SER A 90 7.84 -12.29 18.29
N PHE A 91 7.14 -13.11 19.07
CA PHE A 91 6.17 -12.66 20.08
C PHE A 91 6.80 -12.79 21.46
N VAL A 92 7.00 -11.67 22.15
CA VAL A 92 7.70 -11.63 23.44
C VAL A 92 6.70 -11.76 24.59
N ARG A 93 5.54 -11.11 24.47
CA ARG A 93 4.45 -11.12 25.46
C ARG A 93 3.13 -10.70 24.81
N PRO A 94 1.97 -10.86 25.49
CA PRO A 94 0.69 -10.40 24.95
C PRO A 94 0.72 -8.91 24.58
N ALA A 95 0.26 -8.58 23.37
CA ALA A 95 0.38 -7.22 22.83
C ALA A 95 -0.70 -6.24 23.31
N GLY A 96 -1.72 -6.71 24.03
CA GLY A 96 -2.77 -5.89 24.61
C GLY A 96 -4.16 -6.49 24.44
N ARG A 97 -5.15 -5.75 24.93
CA ARG A 97 -6.58 -6.06 24.94
C ARG A 97 -7.38 -4.93 24.27
N PRO A 98 -8.68 -5.12 23.98
CA PRO A 98 -9.51 -4.04 23.45
C PRO A 98 -9.44 -2.77 24.28
N GLY A 99 -9.30 -1.64 23.60
CA GLY A 99 -9.14 -0.32 24.23
C GLY A 99 -7.69 0.11 24.44
N ASP A 100 -6.74 -0.84 24.53
CA ASP A 100 -5.31 -0.52 24.60
C ASP A 100 -4.81 0.09 23.29
N VAL A 101 -3.70 0.83 23.36
CA VAL A 101 -3.01 1.38 22.20
C VAL A 101 -1.70 0.63 21.98
N LEU A 102 -1.60 -0.02 20.83
CA LEU A 102 -0.36 -0.64 20.37
C LEU A 102 0.50 0.43 19.67
N HIS A 103 1.70 0.65 20.16
CA HIS A 103 2.68 1.55 19.56
C HIS A 103 3.60 0.78 18.63
N VAL A 104 3.97 1.38 17.50
CA VAL A 104 4.77 0.73 16.46
C VAL A 104 5.88 1.65 16.00
N LYS A 105 7.10 1.11 15.93
CA LYS A 105 8.26 1.76 15.31
C LYS A 105 8.79 0.87 14.19
N ALA A 106 8.76 1.37 12.96
CA ALA A 106 9.28 0.67 11.79
C ALA A 106 10.51 1.40 11.25
N VAL A 107 11.56 0.63 10.94
CA VAL A 107 12.85 1.13 10.48
C VAL A 107 13.27 0.38 9.21
N LEU A 108 13.78 1.13 8.24
CA LEU A 108 14.46 0.60 7.08
C LEU A 108 15.92 0.33 7.46
N THR A 109 16.21 -0.92 7.77
CA THR A 109 17.55 -1.38 8.17
C THR A 109 18.56 -1.24 7.05
N ALA A 110 18.16 -1.59 5.82
CA ALA A 110 19.02 -1.45 4.64
C ALA A 110 18.19 -1.32 3.36
N LEU A 111 18.72 -0.57 2.39
CA LEU A 111 18.13 -0.42 1.05
C LEU A 111 19.20 -0.61 -0.01
N GLY A 112 19.19 -1.78 -0.65
CA GLY A 112 20.06 -2.12 -1.77
C GLY A 112 19.42 -1.81 -3.13
N LYS A 113 20.07 -2.27 -4.20
CA LYS A 113 19.57 -2.13 -5.57
C LYS A 113 18.26 -2.89 -5.81
N SER A 114 18.15 -4.10 -5.27
CA SER A 114 17.03 -5.02 -5.52
C SER A 114 16.29 -5.43 -4.25
N LEU A 115 16.88 -5.30 -3.07
CA LEU A 115 16.29 -5.73 -1.80
C LEU A 115 16.24 -4.58 -0.80
N ALA A 116 15.17 -4.54 -0.02
CA ALA A 116 15.02 -3.70 1.16
C ALA A 116 14.79 -4.60 2.38
N TYR A 117 15.43 -4.24 3.49
CA TYR A 117 15.32 -4.94 4.77
C TYR A 117 14.76 -3.99 5.79
N THR A 118 13.73 -4.41 6.51
CA THR A 118 13.04 -3.58 7.49
C THR A 118 12.85 -4.33 8.79
N ARG A 119 12.75 -3.57 9.89
CA ARG A 119 12.44 -4.06 11.23
C ARG A 119 11.26 -3.29 11.78
N VAL A 120 10.35 -3.97 12.46
CA VAL A 120 9.18 -3.36 13.11
C VAL A 120 9.12 -3.83 14.55
N ASP A 121 9.21 -2.89 15.48
CA ASP A 121 9.06 -3.14 16.91
C ASP A 121 7.68 -2.66 17.37
N PHE A 122 7.05 -3.47 18.24
CA PHE A 122 5.73 -3.19 18.80
C PHE A 122 5.85 -3.06 20.32
N THR A 123 5.30 -2.00 20.90
CA THR A 123 5.28 -1.79 22.35
C THR A 123 3.88 -1.52 22.88
N ASN A 124 3.61 -1.96 24.11
CA ASN A 124 2.36 -1.63 24.81
C ASN A 124 2.39 -0.19 25.37
N PRO A 125 1.30 0.31 25.99
CA PRO A 125 1.27 1.64 26.60
C PRO A 125 2.30 1.86 27.72
N ALA A 126 2.77 0.79 28.37
CA ALA A 126 3.84 0.85 29.37
C ALA A 126 5.24 0.97 28.75
N GLY A 127 5.36 0.92 27.42
CA GLY A 127 6.62 0.99 26.70
C GLY A 127 7.36 -0.34 26.58
N GLU A 128 6.73 -1.46 26.96
CA GLU A 128 7.35 -2.78 26.93
C GLU A 128 7.25 -3.41 25.53
N LEU A 129 8.34 -4.01 25.05
CA LEU A 129 8.40 -4.66 23.72
C LEU A 129 7.54 -5.93 23.66
N VAL A 130 6.37 -5.89 23.02
CA VAL A 130 5.45 -7.03 22.97
C VAL A 130 5.74 -7.99 21.83
N ALA A 131 6.23 -7.46 20.72
CA ALA A 131 6.66 -8.24 19.56
C ALA A 131 7.66 -7.43 18.74
N TYR A 132 8.43 -8.12 17.91
CA TYR A 132 9.21 -7.49 16.85
C TYR A 132 9.21 -8.39 15.62
N GLY A 133 9.31 -7.77 14.46
CA GLY A 133 9.36 -8.47 13.18
C GLY A 133 10.41 -7.91 12.26
N TYR A 134 10.74 -8.70 11.25
CA TYR A 134 11.58 -8.30 10.14
C TYR A 134 10.85 -8.58 8.83
N HIS A 135 11.18 -7.81 7.81
CA HIS A 135 10.58 -7.98 6.49
C HIS A 135 11.56 -7.60 5.39
N THR A 136 11.76 -8.55 4.48
CA THR A 136 12.59 -8.40 3.29
C THR A 136 11.69 -8.26 2.07
N LYS A 137 11.96 -7.24 1.25
CA LYS A 137 11.17 -6.93 0.05
C LYS A 137 12.05 -6.81 -1.18
N TYR A 138 11.58 -7.33 -2.30
CA TYR A 138 12.16 -7.06 -3.61
C TYR A 138 11.66 -5.70 -4.15
N VAL A 139 12.59 -4.76 -4.33
CA VAL A 139 12.36 -3.36 -4.71
C VAL A 139 13.00 -2.99 -6.05
N GLY A 140 13.56 -3.94 -6.81
CA GLY A 140 14.30 -3.66 -8.04
C GLY A 140 13.54 -2.84 -9.09
N LYS A 141 12.24 -3.11 -9.25
CA LYS A 141 11.35 -2.36 -10.16
C LYS A 141 10.74 -1.11 -9.53
N SER A 142 10.86 -0.95 -8.21
CA SER A 142 10.22 0.13 -7.46
C SER A 142 10.94 1.47 -7.61
N SER A 143 12.25 1.46 -7.88
CA SER A 143 13.09 2.67 -7.97
C SER A 143 12.71 3.60 -9.11
N THR A 144 12.18 3.07 -10.21
CA THR A 144 11.81 3.82 -11.42
C THR A 144 10.34 4.26 -11.45
N HIS A 145 9.58 4.01 -10.39
CA HIS A 145 8.16 4.31 -10.37
C HIS A 145 7.90 5.83 -10.47
N GLN A 146 7.02 6.24 -11.38
CA GLN A 146 6.78 7.65 -11.73
C GLN A 146 6.28 8.54 -10.57
N LYS A 147 5.66 7.95 -9.55
CA LYS A 147 5.18 8.66 -8.34
C LYS A 147 6.23 8.79 -7.25
N ASN A 148 7.45 8.26 -7.44
CA ASN A 148 8.52 8.42 -6.47
C ASN A 148 8.90 9.89 -6.30
N VAL A 149 9.34 10.24 -5.10
CA VAL A 149 9.77 11.59 -4.75
C VAL A 149 11.19 11.56 -4.20
N LYS A 150 11.92 12.66 -4.35
CA LYS A 150 13.15 12.89 -3.59
C LYS A 150 12.78 13.64 -2.32
N LEU A 151 13.31 13.18 -1.20
CA LEU A 151 13.16 13.82 0.11
C LEU A 151 14.53 14.33 0.55
N SER A 152 14.57 15.44 1.28
CA SER A 152 15.76 15.88 2.00
C SER A 152 16.15 14.85 3.06
N GLU A 153 17.37 14.93 3.57
CA GLU A 153 17.91 13.96 4.53
C GLU A 153 17.10 13.94 5.84
N ASP A 154 16.64 15.10 6.30
CA ASP A 154 15.73 15.28 7.44
C ASP A 154 14.25 14.93 7.11
N GLY A 155 13.92 14.77 5.83
CA GLY A 155 12.56 14.53 5.34
C GLY A 155 11.62 15.73 5.40
N GLU A 156 12.09 16.93 5.74
CA GLU A 156 11.25 18.12 5.84
C GLU A 156 10.81 18.65 4.47
N GLN A 157 11.68 18.52 3.47
CA GLN A 157 11.48 19.08 2.14
C GLN A 157 11.44 17.99 1.08
N SER A 158 10.69 18.27 0.01
CA SER A 158 10.80 17.56 -1.26
C SER A 158 11.13 18.61 -2.32
N PRO A 159 12.16 18.44 -3.17
CA PRO A 159 12.45 19.40 -4.22
C PRO A 159 11.19 19.57 -5.08
N THR A 160 10.57 20.73 -5.05
CA THR A 160 9.45 21.04 -5.93
C THR A 160 10.02 21.04 -7.34
N LYS A 161 9.52 20.15 -8.22
CA LYS A 161 9.75 20.35 -9.65
C LYS A 161 9.15 21.72 -9.99
N ARG A 162 9.98 22.74 -10.19
CA ARG A 162 9.56 23.96 -10.90
C ARG A 162 8.91 23.47 -12.20
N GLN A 163 7.60 23.59 -12.30
CA GLN A 163 6.95 23.48 -13.60
C GLN A 163 7.60 24.56 -14.46
N LYS A 164 8.33 24.15 -15.51
CA LYS A 164 8.65 25.08 -16.58
C LYS A 164 7.30 25.49 -17.17
N THR A 165 6.78 26.64 -16.77
CA THR A 165 5.76 27.36 -17.53
C THR A 165 6.38 27.64 -18.88
N THR A 166 6.08 26.79 -19.86
CA THR A 166 6.31 27.10 -21.26
C THR A 166 5.42 28.30 -21.57
N LYS A 167 5.96 29.51 -21.52
CA LYS A 167 5.31 30.68 -22.11
C LYS A 167 5.18 30.39 -23.60
N ARG A 168 4.00 29.92 -24.03
CA ARG A 168 3.59 29.93 -25.43
C ARG A 168 3.44 31.40 -25.79
N THR A 169 4.43 31.98 -26.45
CA THR A 169 4.27 33.25 -27.14
C THR A 169 3.34 33.01 -28.31
N ILE A 170 2.07 33.40 -28.16
CA ILE A 170 1.11 33.48 -29.25
C ILE A 170 1.42 34.77 -30.00
N ASN A 171 2.08 34.66 -31.15
CA ASN A 171 2.11 35.74 -32.13
C ASN A 171 0.75 35.80 -32.80
N ALA A 172 -0.08 36.77 -32.40
CA ALA A 172 -1.29 37.11 -33.11
C ALA A 172 -0.89 37.90 -34.37
N SER A 173 -1.00 37.26 -35.54
CA SER A 173 -0.99 37.95 -36.83
C SER A 173 -2.39 37.88 -37.41
N SER A 174 -2.94 39.06 -37.64
CA SER A 174 -4.23 39.37 -38.25
C SER A 174 -4.43 38.70 -39.62
N THR A 175 -5.65 38.20 -39.88
CA THR A 175 -6.48 38.53 -41.05
C THR A 175 -7.81 37.75 -40.93
N ILE A 176 -8.89 38.47 -40.65
CA ILE A 176 -10.26 37.96 -40.79
C ILE A 176 -10.65 38.20 -42.25
N ARG A 177 -11.01 37.15 -42.99
CA ARG A 177 -11.63 37.26 -44.31
C ARG A 177 -13.03 36.65 -44.23
N THR A 178 -14.01 37.52 -44.35
CA THR A 178 -15.44 37.23 -44.50
C THR A 178 -15.70 36.67 -45.90
N GLU A 179 -16.41 35.55 -46.02
CA GLU A 179 -17.25 35.26 -47.18
C GLU A 179 -18.34 34.24 -46.81
N LEU A 180 -19.59 34.65 -47.05
CA LEU A 180 -20.80 33.82 -47.01
C LEU A 180 -20.93 33.04 -48.32
N LEU A 181 -21.53 31.84 -48.25
CA LEU A 181 -22.70 31.34 -49.02
C LEU A 181 -22.61 29.82 -49.26
N GLY A 182 -23.75 29.12 -49.16
CA GLY A 182 -24.00 27.91 -49.97
C GLY A 182 -24.32 26.58 -49.28
N VAL A 183 -25.46 26.52 -48.58
CA VAL A 183 -26.51 25.48 -48.61
C VAL A 183 -26.23 24.09 -49.26
N SER A 184 -26.50 23.01 -48.49
CA SER A 184 -27.30 21.79 -48.84
C SER A 184 -26.66 20.41 -49.17
N LYS A 185 -27.16 19.41 -48.39
CA LYS A 185 -27.62 18.02 -48.70
C LYS A 185 -26.71 16.80 -48.42
N ASN A 186 -27.30 15.94 -47.57
CA ASN A 186 -27.46 14.47 -47.59
C ASN A 186 -26.26 13.51 -47.37
N SER A 187 -26.44 12.67 -46.34
CA SER A 187 -25.83 11.38 -45.99
C SER A 187 -25.89 10.30 -47.09
N PRO A 188 -25.53 9.02 -46.80
CA PRO A 188 -24.34 8.42 -46.18
C PRO A 188 -23.70 7.39 -47.14
N GLN A 189 -22.51 6.82 -46.88
CA GLN A 189 -22.19 5.40 -47.18
C GLN A 189 -20.86 4.92 -46.54
N ASN A 190 -20.98 3.68 -46.04
CA ASN A 190 -20.00 2.69 -45.60
C ASN A 190 -18.57 2.77 -46.14
N PHE A 191 -17.59 2.49 -45.27
CA PHE A 191 -16.43 1.67 -45.63
C PHE A 191 -16.10 0.68 -44.50
N LEU A 192 -16.24 -0.60 -44.85
CA LEU A 192 -15.68 -1.76 -44.16
C LEU A 192 -14.16 -1.75 -44.32
N SER A 193 -13.42 -2.05 -43.25
CA SER A 193 -12.21 -2.89 -43.32
C SER A 193 -11.98 -3.59 -41.97
N THR A 194 -11.95 -4.92 -42.01
CA THR A 194 -11.57 -5.90 -40.96
C THR A 194 -10.05 -6.20 -41.07
N PRO A 195 -9.40 -7.10 -40.26
CA PRO A 195 -9.84 -7.98 -39.17
C PRO A 195 -8.93 -8.02 -37.89
N ARG A 196 -9.40 -8.77 -36.87
CA ARG A 196 -8.73 -9.64 -35.83
C ARG A 196 -7.29 -9.31 -35.37
N SER A 197 -6.83 -9.47 -34.13
CA SER A 197 -7.14 -10.33 -32.97
C SER A 197 -6.11 -9.99 -31.86
N ILE A 198 -6.43 -10.23 -30.58
CA ILE A 198 -5.61 -10.99 -29.60
C ILE A 198 -6.50 -11.17 -28.35
N GLU A 199 -6.83 -12.43 -28.11
CA GLU A 199 -7.65 -12.96 -27.03
C GLU A 199 -6.71 -13.38 -25.89
N PHE A 200 -6.90 -12.84 -24.69
CA PHE A 200 -6.18 -13.30 -23.50
C PHE A 200 -6.89 -14.55 -22.94
N ALA A 201 -6.11 -15.61 -22.79
CA ALA A 201 -6.53 -16.94 -22.39
C ALA A 201 -7.35 -16.96 -21.10
N ARG A 202 -8.54 -17.57 -21.19
CA ARG A 202 -9.20 -18.27 -20.10
C ARG A 202 -8.44 -19.56 -19.82
N ILE A 203 -8.06 -19.79 -18.58
CA ILE A 203 -7.94 -21.15 -18.04
C ILE A 203 -8.89 -21.21 -16.86
N SER A 204 -10.06 -21.79 -17.12
CA SER A 204 -10.94 -22.38 -16.11
C SER A 204 -10.99 -23.87 -16.38
N ASN A 205 -10.89 -24.65 -15.30
CA ASN A 205 -11.55 -25.94 -15.03
C ASN A 205 -10.56 -26.84 -14.30
N ALA A 206 -10.93 -27.65 -13.33
CA ALA A 206 -12.13 -27.78 -12.52
C ALA A 206 -11.76 -28.93 -11.57
N MET A 207 -12.06 -28.81 -10.28
CA MET A 207 -12.28 -29.99 -9.44
C MET A 207 -13.31 -29.59 -8.39
N SER A 208 -14.53 -29.99 -8.72
CA SER A 208 -15.74 -29.95 -7.91
C SER A 208 -15.70 -31.03 -6.81
N ASP A 209 -16.45 -30.75 -5.74
CA ASP A 209 -17.10 -31.69 -4.84
C ASP A 209 -16.28 -32.83 -4.26
N GLN A 210 -15.84 -32.64 -3.00
CA GLN A 210 -16.03 -33.66 -1.96
C GLN A 210 -16.39 -32.96 -0.64
N THR A 211 -17.61 -33.20 -0.18
CA THR A 211 -18.04 -33.02 1.21
C THR A 211 -17.28 -34.01 2.10
N PRO A 212 -16.71 -33.59 3.25
CA PRO A 212 -16.09 -34.52 4.19
C PRO A 212 -17.18 -35.31 4.95
N PRO A 213 -16.93 -36.59 5.30
CA PRO A 213 -17.89 -37.39 6.04
C PRO A 213 -18.00 -36.93 7.50
N ASP A 214 -19.22 -37.06 7.99
CA ASP A 214 -19.68 -36.78 9.34
C ASP A 214 -19.04 -37.77 10.33
N HIS A 215 -18.08 -37.32 11.13
CA HIS A 215 -17.52 -38.12 12.21
C HIS A 215 -18.37 -37.94 13.47
N GLY A 216 -19.32 -38.86 13.63
CA GLY A 216 -20.04 -39.06 14.88
C GLY A 216 -19.06 -39.41 16.01
N TYR A 217 -18.99 -38.56 17.02
CA TYR A 217 -18.42 -38.91 18.32
C TYR A 217 -19.50 -39.61 19.13
N GLU A 218 -19.38 -40.94 19.26
CA GLU A 218 -20.09 -41.70 20.28
C GLU A 218 -19.58 -41.30 21.67
N ASN A 219 -20.52 -40.91 22.53
CA ASN A 219 -20.34 -40.87 23.97
C ASN A 219 -20.04 -42.29 24.46
N SER A 220 -18.88 -42.51 25.05
CA SER A 220 -18.67 -43.59 26.01
C SER A 220 -18.47 -42.97 27.39
N SER A 221 -19.49 -43.16 28.21
CA SER A 221 -19.50 -42.87 29.63
C SER A 221 -18.59 -43.85 30.37
N SER A 222 -17.75 -43.33 31.26
CA SER A 222 -17.27 -43.98 32.50
C SER A 222 -17.00 -42.87 33.51
#